data_AF-A0A9W8EGL5-F1
#
_entry.id   AF-A0A9W8EGL5-F1
#
_cell.length_a   1.000
_cell.length_b   1.000
_cell.length_c   1.000
_cell.angle_alpha   90.00
_cell.angle_beta   90.00
_cell.angle_gamma   90.00
#
_symmetry.space_group_name_H-M   'P 1'
#
loop_
_entity.id
_entity.type
_entity.pdbx_description
1 polymer ?
#
loop_
_entity_poly.entity_id
_entity_poly.type
_entity_poly.pdbx_seq_one_letter_code
_entity_poly.pdbx_strand_id
1 'polypeptide(L)'
;MDKANCLYGREYGTNKVGGGLGRQPGFLSLNNKMLEIMSWGLMETMTAENDYNQHIRRFLNILLGDDPDTAHLDLIDSYNVQEAALLEQLLQLVQESLSRSDEFLYRVSESRDRVAFAIEQKSQLKHYLAKVADASLKLS
;
A
#
# COMPACT_ATOMS: atom_id res chain seq x y z
N MET A 1 24.49 21.42 15.24
CA MET A 1 23.49 20.41 14.82
C MET A 1 22.44 21.14 14.01
N ASP A 2 22.56 21.03 12.70
CA ASP A 2 21.98 21.93 11.71
C ASP A 2 20.63 21.46 11.16
N LYS A 3 19.70 22.42 11.13
CA LYS A 3 18.69 22.70 10.08
C LYS A 3 17.51 21.74 9.93
N ALA A 4 16.54 21.92 10.82
CA ALA A 4 15.15 22.05 10.42
C ALA A 4 14.97 23.42 9.73
N ASN A 5 14.97 23.46 8.38
CA ASN A 5 14.45 24.58 7.60
C ASN A 5 14.45 24.27 6.10
N CYS A 6 13.28 23.97 5.55
CA CYS A 6 12.90 24.25 4.15
C CYS A 6 11.36 24.33 4.13
N LEU A 7 10.78 25.41 4.67
CA LEU A 7 10.37 26.59 3.91
C LEU A 7 9.41 26.25 2.74
N TYR A 8 8.13 26.22 3.09
CA TYR A 8 7.08 26.81 2.26
C TYR A 8 7.54 28.19 1.78
N GLY A 9 7.50 28.42 0.47
CA GLY A 9 7.68 29.74 -0.13
C GLY A 9 8.99 29.91 -0.91
N ARG A 10 8.93 29.63 -2.21
CA ARG A 10 9.69 30.43 -3.18
C ARG A 10 9.02 30.45 -4.55
N GLU A 11 8.34 31.57 -4.78
CA GLU A 11 8.32 32.36 -6.02
C GLU A 11 7.69 31.72 -7.28
N TYR A 12 6.46 32.14 -7.56
CA TYR A 12 5.94 32.25 -8.93
C TYR A 12 6.83 33.24 -9.70
N GLY A 13 7.86 32.68 -10.34
CA GLY A 13 8.69 33.40 -11.30
C GLY A 13 7.86 33.80 -12.52
N THR A 14 7.75 35.11 -12.69
CA THR A 14 7.06 35.81 -13.76
C THR A 14 7.58 35.42 -15.15
N ASN A 15 6.62 35.35 -16.09
CA ASN A 15 6.83 35.27 -17.53
C ASN A 15 7.98 36.17 -18.00
N LYS A 16 9.06 35.55 -18.49
CA LYS A 16 9.91 36.15 -19.51
C LYS A 16 9.74 35.38 -20.81
N VAL A 17 9.00 36.01 -21.70
CA VAL A 17 8.86 35.67 -23.11
C VAL A 17 10.23 35.86 -23.77
N GLY A 18 10.78 34.80 -24.37
CA GLY A 18 12.05 34.90 -25.08
C GLY A 18 12.60 33.56 -25.58
N GLY A 19 12.15 33.13 -26.75
CA GLY A 19 12.96 32.38 -27.72
C GLY A 19 13.10 30.86 -27.55
N GLY A 20 12.41 30.13 -28.41
CA GLY A 20 12.95 28.89 -29.00
C GLY A 20 12.55 27.56 -28.35
N LEU A 21 11.79 26.77 -29.12
CA LEU A 21 11.60 25.32 -29.05
C LEU A 21 10.70 24.80 -27.91
N GLY A 22 9.45 24.50 -28.30
CA GLY A 22 8.43 23.91 -27.47
C GLY A 22 8.87 22.62 -26.80
N ARG A 23 9.03 22.65 -25.47
CA ARG A 23 8.96 21.45 -24.66
C ARG A 23 7.51 20.99 -24.63
N GLN A 24 7.25 19.87 -25.28
CA GLN A 24 5.95 19.21 -25.26
C GLN A 24 5.50 18.98 -23.81
N PRO A 25 4.28 19.41 -23.42
CA PRO A 25 3.77 19.24 -22.05
C PRO A 25 3.68 17.76 -21.60
N GLY A 26 3.72 16.80 -22.53
CA GLY A 26 3.66 15.36 -22.23
C GLY A 26 4.85 14.80 -21.42
N PHE A 27 6.06 15.34 -21.59
CA PHE A 27 7.26 14.82 -20.88
C PHE A 27 7.26 15.16 -19.38
N LEU A 28 6.64 16.27 -18.98
CA LEU A 28 6.51 16.65 -17.56
C LEU A 28 5.47 15.78 -16.84
N SER A 29 4.37 15.42 -17.53
CA SER A 29 3.32 14.53 -17.01
C SER A 29 3.86 13.13 -16.68
N LEU A 30 4.68 12.54 -17.57
CA LEU A 30 5.21 11.18 -17.40
C LEU A 30 6.36 11.08 -16.38
N ASN A 31 6.88 12.19 -15.86
CA ASN A 31 7.90 12.19 -14.80
C ASN A 31 7.30 12.26 -13.38
N ASN A 32 5.98 12.38 -13.25
CA ASN A 32 5.31 12.42 -11.95
C ASN A 32 5.48 11.08 -11.21
N LYS A 33 5.93 11.08 -9.95
CA LYS A 33 6.15 9.87 -9.12
C LYS A 33 4.90 9.36 -8.39
N MET A 34 3.71 9.87 -8.71
CA MET A 34 2.48 9.54 -7.99
C MET A 34 2.16 8.04 -7.97
N LEU A 35 2.36 7.33 -9.08
CA LEU A 35 2.10 5.88 -9.15
C LEU A 35 3.05 5.11 -8.22
N GLU A 36 4.32 5.51 -8.20
CA GLU A 36 5.34 4.93 -7.33
C GLU A 36 5.01 5.18 -5.86
N ILE A 37 4.59 6.41 -5.49
CA ILE A 37 4.14 6.75 -4.13
C ILE A 37 2.92 5.90 -3.73
N MET A 38 1.93 5.75 -4.62
CA MET A 38 0.76 4.90 -4.34
C MET A 38 1.15 3.43 -4.16
N SER A 39 2.07 2.91 -4.99
CA SER A 39 2.57 1.54 -4.87
C SER A 39 3.21 1.28 -3.50
N TRP A 40 4.04 2.23 -3.03
CA TRP A 40 4.64 2.17 -1.69
C TRP A 40 3.59 2.19 -0.58
N GLY A 41 2.62 3.12 -0.64
CA GLY A 41 1.56 3.21 0.38
C GLY A 41 0.70 1.94 0.45
N LEU A 42 0.40 1.31 -0.69
CA LEU A 42 -0.30 0.02 -0.72
C LEU A 42 0.53 -1.09 -0.08
N MET A 43 1.85 -1.14 -0.32
CA MET A 43 2.74 -2.10 0.32
C MET A 43 2.80 -1.93 1.84
N GLU A 44 2.90 -0.70 2.34
CA GLU A 44 2.87 -0.40 3.78
C GLU A 44 1.55 -0.83 4.41
N THR A 45 0.42 -0.56 3.73
CA THR A 45 -0.91 -0.96 4.18
C THR A 45 -1.04 -2.48 4.28
N MET A 46 -0.57 -3.22 3.26
CA MET A 46 -0.56 -4.69 3.29
C MET A 46 0.30 -5.23 4.43
N THR A 47 1.45 -4.61 4.70
CA THR A 47 2.36 -5.05 5.76
C THR A 47 1.72 -4.88 7.12
N ALA A 48 1.18 -3.69 7.40
CA ALA A 48 0.53 -3.38 8.67
C ALA A 48 -0.69 -4.29 8.92
N GLU A 49 -1.52 -4.52 7.89
CA GLU A 49 -2.69 -5.38 8.02
C GLU A 49 -2.30 -6.86 8.22
N ASN A 50 -1.26 -7.33 7.53
CA ASN A 50 -0.78 -8.69 7.71
C ASN A 50 -0.22 -8.93 9.12
N ASP A 51 0.48 -7.95 9.69
CA ASP A 51 0.96 -8.00 11.08
C ASP A 51 -0.21 -8.06 12.07
N TYR A 52 -1.25 -7.24 11.84
CA TYR A 52 -2.48 -7.30 12.63
C TYR A 52 -3.17 -8.67 12.55
N ASN A 53 -3.25 -9.27 11.35
CA ASN A 53 -3.80 -10.61 11.17
C ASN A 53 -3.02 -11.70 11.91
N GLN A 54 -1.70 -11.59 11.99
CA GLN A 54 -0.91 -12.54 12.78
C GLN A 54 -1.29 -12.49 14.26
N HIS A 55 -1.52 -11.29 14.80
CA HIS A 55 -1.97 -11.12 16.17
C HIS A 55 -3.36 -11.72 16.40
N ILE A 56 -4.31 -11.50 15.49
CA ILE A 56 -5.65 -12.10 15.60
C ILE A 56 -5.59 -13.63 15.48
N ARG A 57 -4.80 -14.17 14.54
CA ARG A 57 -4.63 -15.63 14.39
C ARG A 57 -4.06 -16.26 15.65
N ARG A 58 -3.06 -15.62 16.27
CA ARG A 58 -2.53 -16.07 17.56
C ARG A 58 -3.61 -16.02 18.64
N PHE A 59 -4.37 -14.91 18.72
CA PHE A 59 -5.48 -14.80 19.67
C PHE A 59 -6.52 -15.90 19.48
N LEU A 60 -6.87 -16.24 18.24
CA LEU A 60 -7.75 -17.36 17.92
C LEU A 60 -7.17 -18.69 18.44
N ASN A 61 -5.89 -18.96 18.21
CA ASN A 61 -5.23 -20.17 18.70
C ASN A 61 -5.23 -20.25 20.23
N ILE A 62 -5.07 -19.11 20.92
CA ILE A 62 -5.18 -19.03 22.39
C ILE A 62 -6.60 -19.43 22.82
N LEU A 63 -7.63 -18.88 22.18
CA LEU A 63 -9.04 -19.21 22.49
C LEU A 63 -9.39 -20.68 22.23
N LEU A 64 -8.75 -21.29 21.23
CA LEU A 64 -8.94 -22.71 20.90
C LEU A 64 -8.10 -23.65 21.76
N GLY A 65 -7.14 -23.13 22.53
CA GLY A 65 -6.18 -23.93 23.30
C GLY A 65 -5.05 -24.53 22.45
N ASP A 66 -4.92 -24.10 21.20
CA ASP A 66 -3.91 -24.58 20.25
C ASP A 66 -2.58 -23.79 20.34
N ASP A 67 -2.55 -22.66 21.07
CA ASP A 67 -1.33 -21.91 21.30
C ASP A 67 -0.43 -22.62 22.32
N PRO A 68 0.81 -23.02 21.96
CA PRO A 68 1.67 -23.82 22.82
C PRO A 68 2.10 -23.08 24.10
N ASP A 69 2.13 -21.75 24.07
CA ASP A 69 2.54 -20.95 25.24
C ASP A 69 1.39 -20.82 26.25
N THR A 70 0.14 -20.97 25.82
CA THR A 70 -1.03 -20.79 26.70
C THR A 70 -1.89 -22.04 26.86
N ALA A 71 -1.63 -23.14 26.15
CA ALA A 71 -2.42 -24.37 26.19
C ALA A 71 -2.55 -24.99 27.61
N HIS A 72 -1.65 -24.64 28.52
CA HIS A 72 -1.67 -25.08 29.92
C HIS A 72 -2.54 -24.21 30.84
N LEU A 73 -3.05 -23.08 30.35
CA LEU A 73 -3.93 -22.19 31.09
C LEU A 73 -5.37 -22.59 30.76
N ASP A 74 -6.11 -23.05 31.77
CA ASP A 74 -7.56 -23.20 31.66
C ASP A 74 -8.19 -21.79 31.68
N LEU A 75 -8.22 -21.15 30.51
CA LEU A 75 -8.71 -19.78 30.35
C LEU A 75 -10.23 -19.68 30.45
N ILE A 76 -10.96 -20.79 30.26
CA ILE A 76 -12.42 -20.84 30.17
C ILE A 76 -12.95 -22.08 30.86
N ASP A 77 -13.89 -21.91 31.80
CA ASP A 77 -14.60 -23.03 32.39
C ASP A 77 -15.71 -23.48 31.42
N SER A 78 -15.42 -24.50 30.62
CA SER A 78 -16.38 -25.07 29.65
C SER A 78 -17.62 -25.71 30.30
N TYR A 79 -17.62 -25.92 31.62
CA TYR A 79 -18.79 -26.39 32.37
C TYR A 79 -19.72 -25.25 32.78
N ASN A 80 -19.27 -24.00 32.68
CA ASN A 80 -20.11 -22.82 32.79
C ASN A 80 -20.76 -22.51 31.42
N VAL A 81 -22.04 -22.87 31.28
CA VAL A 81 -22.83 -22.70 30.06
C VAL A 81 -22.81 -21.26 29.53
N GLN A 82 -22.73 -20.26 30.43
CA GLN A 82 -22.71 -18.86 30.04
C GLN A 82 -21.34 -18.44 29.47
N GLU A 83 -20.24 -18.93 30.04
CA GLU A 83 -18.90 -18.68 29.52
C GLU A 83 -18.67 -19.42 28.19
N ALA A 84 -19.18 -20.65 28.06
CA ALA A 84 -19.12 -21.40 26.81
C ALA A 84 -19.85 -20.69 25.66
N ALA A 85 -21.04 -20.12 25.91
CA ALA A 85 -21.78 -19.36 24.90
C ALA A 85 -21.08 -18.05 24.50
N LEU A 86 -20.44 -17.37 25.46
CA LEU A 86 -19.65 -16.16 25.18
C LEU A 86 -18.39 -16.48 24.38
N LEU A 87 -17.73 -17.61 24.66
CA LEU A 87 -16.60 -18.10 23.89
C LEU A 87 -16.99 -18.36 22.43
N GLU A 88 -18.10 -19.06 22.19
CA GLU A 88 -18.57 -19.35 20.83
C GLU A 88 -18.85 -18.06 20.04
N GLN A 89 -19.49 -17.08 20.65
CA GLN A 89 -19.71 -15.75 20.05
C GLN A 89 -18.39 -15.05 19.75
N LEU A 90 -17.43 -15.09 20.67
CA LEU A 90 -16.11 -14.48 20.49
C LEU A 90 -15.34 -15.16 19.34
N LEU A 91 -15.35 -16.49 19.26
CA LEU A 91 -14.74 -17.25 18.18
C LEU A 91 -15.34 -16.86 16.83
N GLN A 92 -16.66 -16.75 16.74
CA GLN A 92 -17.35 -16.33 15.52
C GLN A 92 -16.91 -14.93 15.08
N LEU A 93 -16.88 -13.97 16.00
CA LEU A 93 -16.45 -12.59 15.70
C LEU A 93 -14.99 -12.50 15.26
N VAL A 94 -14.11 -13.26 15.91
CA VAL A 94 -12.68 -13.34 15.56
C VAL A 94 -12.49 -13.93 14.16
N GLN A 95 -13.19 -15.02 13.85
CA GLN A 95 -13.16 -15.64 12.52
C GLN A 95 -13.72 -14.71 11.43
N GLU A 96 -14.82 -14.00 11.71
CA GLU A 96 -15.38 -13.02 10.79
C GLU A 96 -14.39 -11.86 10.55
N SER A 97 -13.73 -11.38 11.61
CA SER A 97 -12.71 -10.33 11.51
C SER A 97 -11.54 -10.77 10.65
N LEU A 98 -11.05 -12.01 10.81
CA LEU A 98 -9.98 -12.57 9.97
C LEU A 98 -10.41 -12.68 8.51
N SER A 99 -11.60 -13.23 8.26
CA SER A 99 -12.14 -13.36 6.90
C SER A 99 -12.23 -12.01 6.18
N ARG A 100 -12.70 -10.97 6.87
CA ARG A 100 -12.80 -9.61 6.31
C ARG A 100 -11.42 -9.00 6.03
N SER A 101 -10.47 -9.23 6.92
CA SER A 101 -9.11 -8.73 6.73
C SER A 101 -8.40 -9.45 5.58
N ASP A 102 -8.57 -10.76 5.43
CA ASP A 102 -8.03 -11.52 4.29
C ASP A 102 -8.62 -11.03 2.95
N GLU A 103 -9.92 -10.72 2.90
CA GLU A 103 -10.54 -10.09 1.73
C GLU A 103 -9.94 -8.69 1.43
N PHE A 104 -9.73 -7.89 2.48
CA PHE A 104 -9.12 -6.57 2.33
C PHE A 104 -7.68 -6.68 1.78
N LEU A 105 -6.85 -7.57 2.35
CA LEU A 105 -5.50 -7.83 1.87
C LEU A 105 -5.48 -8.27 0.39
N TYR A 106 -6.41 -9.14 0.00
CA TYR A 106 -6.57 -9.57 -1.39
C TYR A 106 -6.85 -8.37 -2.31
N ARG A 107 -7.80 -7.50 -1.95
CA ARG A 107 -8.16 -6.31 -2.75
C ARG A 107 -7.02 -5.29 -2.84
N VAL A 108 -6.27 -5.09 -1.75
CA VAL A 108 -5.10 -4.21 -1.74
C VAL A 108 -4.00 -4.79 -2.63
N SER A 109 -3.79 -6.11 -2.60
CA SER A 109 -2.84 -6.79 -3.49
C SER A 109 -3.20 -6.58 -4.97
N GLU A 110 -4.46 -6.79 -5.35
CA GLU A 110 -4.92 -6.53 -6.72
C GLU A 110 -4.69 -5.08 -7.14
N SER A 111 -4.97 -4.13 -6.25
CA SER A 111 -4.73 -2.70 -6.50
C SER A 111 -3.24 -2.43 -6.75
N ARG A 112 -2.36 -3.00 -5.92
CA ARG A 112 -0.92 -2.88 -6.06
C ARG A 112 -0.43 -3.41 -7.40
N ASP A 113 -0.92 -4.57 -7.83
CA ASP A 113 -0.51 -5.18 -9.09
C ASP A 113 -0.95 -4.33 -10.30
N ARG A 114 -2.14 -3.71 -10.24
CA ARG A 114 -2.59 -2.75 -11.25
C ARG A 114 -1.73 -1.48 -11.28
N VAL A 115 -1.34 -0.95 -10.12
CA VAL A 115 -0.43 0.20 -10.04
C VAL A 115 0.95 -0.15 -10.58
N ALA A 116 1.49 -1.33 -10.24
CA ALA A 116 2.77 -1.80 -10.76
C ALA A 116 2.76 -1.91 -12.28
N PHE A 117 1.68 -2.47 -12.85
CA PHE A 117 1.50 -2.51 -14.30
C PHE A 117 1.45 -1.11 -14.92
N ALA A 118 0.73 -0.16 -14.32
CA ALA A 118 0.69 1.22 -14.80
C ALA A 118 2.06 1.92 -14.75
N ILE A 119 2.88 1.66 -13.71
CA ILE A 119 4.27 2.14 -13.61
C ILE A 119 5.09 1.59 -14.78
N GLU A 120 4.95 0.30 -15.09
CA GLU A 120 5.65 -0.34 -16.18
C GLU A 120 5.26 0.28 -17.54
N GLN A 121 3.95 0.42 -17.80
CA GLN A 121 3.45 1.06 -19.02
C GLN A 121 3.96 2.49 -19.18
N LYS A 122 3.94 3.28 -18.10
CA LYS A 122 4.48 4.64 -18.08
C LYS A 122 5.98 4.66 -18.41
N SER A 123 6.75 3.71 -17.87
CA SER A 123 8.18 3.57 -18.16
C SER A 123 8.43 3.25 -19.64
N GLN A 124 7.71 2.27 -20.18
CA GLN A 124 7.78 1.89 -21.59
C GLN A 124 7.44 3.06 -22.52
N LEU A 125 6.37 3.79 -22.22
CA LEU A 125 5.95 4.96 -22.99
C LEU A 125 7.00 6.08 -22.97
N LYS A 126 7.60 6.34 -21.80
CA LYS A 126 8.69 7.31 -21.66
C LYS A 126 9.89 6.95 -22.53
N HIS A 127 10.28 5.67 -22.56
CA HIS A 127 11.35 5.20 -23.44
C HIS A 127 11.01 5.32 -24.92
N TYR A 128 9.78 4.99 -25.31
CA TYR A 128 9.31 5.13 -26.69
C TYR A 128 9.37 6.59 -27.16
N LEU A 129 8.83 7.52 -26.36
CA LEU A 129 8.84 8.95 -26.69
C LEU A 129 10.26 9.52 -26.79
N ALA A 130 11.17 9.08 -25.92
CA ALA A 130 12.58 9.47 -26.00
C ALA A 130 13.22 9.03 -27.32
N LYS A 131 12.97 7.77 -27.75
CA LYS A 131 13.47 7.27 -29.04
C LYS A 131 12.90 8.03 -30.23
N VAL A 132 11.60 8.36 -30.21
CA VAL A 132 10.95 9.11 -31.29
C VAL A 132 11.51 10.53 -31.36
N ALA A 133 11.70 11.20 -30.23
CA ALA A 133 12.31 12.53 -30.17
C ALA A 133 13.74 12.52 -30.73
N ASP A 134 14.57 11.55 -30.33
CA ASP A 134 15.94 11.40 -30.85
C ASP A 134 15.98 11.11 -32.35
N ALA A 135 15.05 10.32 -32.87
CA ALA A 135 14.94 10.04 -34.30
C ALA A 135 14.55 11.30 -35.10
N SER A 136 13.64 12.13 -34.56
CA SER A 136 13.23 13.38 -35.20
C SER A 136 14.35 14.42 -35.28
N LEU A 137 15.21 14.49 -34.26
CA LEU A 137 16.37 15.40 -34.22
C LEU A 137 17.50 15.01 -35.18
N LYS A 138 17.57 13.73 -35.59
CA LYS A 138 18.59 13.24 -36.53
C LYS A 138 18.20 13.40 -38.00
N LEU A 139 16.91 13.65 -38.28
CA LEU A 139 16.35 13.83 -39.62
C LEU A 139 16.16 15.30 -40.01
N SER A 140 16.35 16.23 -39.07
CA SER A 140 16.35 17.69 -39.26
C SER A 140 17.76 18.24 -39.36
#